data_AF-A0A1H9I8H3-F1
#
_entry.id   AF-A0A1H9I8H3-F1
#
_cell.length_a   1.000
_cell.length_b   1.000
_cell.length_c   1.000
_cell.angle_alpha   90.00
_cell.angle_beta   90.00
_cell.angle_gamma   90.00
#
_symmetry.space_group_name_H-M   'P 1'
#
loop_
_entity.id
_entity.type
_entity.pdbx_description
1 polymer ?
#
loop_
_entity_poly.entity_id
_entity_poly.type
_entity_poly.pdbx_seq_one_letter_code
_entity_poly.pdbx_strand_id
1 'polypeptide(L)'
;MTVSHGFGGRRRPPRSDLPPGQYDAGREWPVLTAEVTPHLDPQRWTMSVDGLVDTPTTWSWDEMHALPQSDYEGPIHCVTTWSKFGMTWSGVSVDVLLDAVGVQDEAAYVLATSTTGYTTNLPLEHLRGGQAWIAWTADGKPLTREHGGPVRLLVPHLYFWKSAKWVTRLTLLEHDQQGFWEVNGYHDLGDPWREQRYQGD
;
A
#
# COMPACT_ATOMS: atom_id res chain seq x y z
N MET A 1 -19.14 8.96 -53.73
CA MET A 1 -18.06 9.50 -52.86
C MET A 1 -18.76 10.39 -51.84
N THR A 2 -18.73 10.18 -50.53
CA THR A 2 -17.91 9.34 -49.66
C THR A 2 -18.75 9.07 -48.40
N VAL A 3 -18.97 7.81 -48.04
CA VAL A 3 -19.63 7.45 -46.78
C VAL A 3 -18.59 7.55 -45.68
N SER A 4 -18.79 8.47 -44.74
CA SER A 4 -17.95 8.56 -43.54
C SER A 4 -18.23 7.35 -42.65
N HIS A 5 -17.28 6.43 -42.57
CA HIS A 5 -17.30 5.37 -41.58
C HIS A 5 -17.02 6.00 -40.21
N GLY A 6 -18.06 6.14 -39.40
CA GLY A 6 -17.94 6.54 -38.01
C GLY A 6 -16.98 5.60 -37.27
N PHE A 7 -16.12 6.18 -36.43
CA PHE A 7 -15.26 5.49 -35.50
C PHE A 7 -16.10 4.75 -34.45
N GLY A 8 -16.68 3.62 -34.83
CA GLY A 8 -17.27 2.63 -33.95
C GLY A 8 -16.16 1.79 -33.32
N GLY A 9 -15.31 2.42 -32.50
CA GLY A 9 -14.47 1.67 -31.57
C GLY A 9 -15.40 0.86 -30.68
N ARG A 10 -15.39 -0.47 -30.82
CA ARG A 10 -16.11 -1.38 -29.92
C ARG A 10 -15.74 -1.01 -28.50
N ARG A 11 -16.66 -0.36 -27.77
CA ARG A 11 -16.55 -0.15 -26.33
C ARG A 11 -16.32 -1.53 -25.74
N ARG A 12 -15.10 -1.79 -25.23
CA ARG A 12 -14.85 -2.99 -24.42
C ARG A 12 -15.92 -3.00 -23.34
N PRO A 13 -16.60 -4.12 -23.09
CA PRO A 13 -17.55 -4.19 -22.00
C PRO A 13 -16.86 -3.74 -20.72
N PRO A 14 -17.54 -2.95 -19.86
CA PRO A 14 -16.96 -2.48 -18.62
C PRO A 14 -16.45 -3.67 -17.83
N ARG A 15 -15.19 -3.61 -17.42
CA ARG A 15 -14.54 -4.58 -16.54
C ARG A 15 -15.25 -4.53 -15.20
N SER A 16 -15.90 -5.63 -14.79
CA SER A 16 -16.55 -5.72 -13.48
C SER A 16 -15.55 -5.74 -12.33
N ASP A 17 -14.29 -6.03 -12.63
CA ASP A 17 -13.12 -6.02 -11.73
C ASP A 17 -12.43 -4.65 -11.67
N LEU A 18 -13.01 -3.61 -12.29
CA LEU A 18 -12.49 -2.25 -12.28
C LEU A 18 -13.35 -1.37 -11.34
N PRO A 19 -12.76 -0.75 -10.30
CA PRO A 19 -13.52 0.14 -9.44
C PRO A 19 -14.09 1.34 -10.20
N PRO A 20 -15.21 1.93 -9.74
CA PRO A 20 -15.80 3.08 -10.38
C PRO A 20 -14.81 4.25 -10.52
N GLY A 21 -14.91 4.98 -11.63
CA GLY A 21 -14.01 6.11 -11.92
C GLY A 21 -12.56 5.73 -12.24
N GLN A 22 -12.22 4.44 -12.35
CA GLN A 22 -10.87 3.99 -12.70
C GLN A 22 -10.74 3.63 -14.20
N TYR A 23 -9.51 3.70 -14.72
CA TYR A 23 -9.10 3.07 -15.98
C TYR A 23 -7.97 2.05 -15.75
N ASP A 24 -7.84 1.07 -16.65
CA ASP A 24 -6.78 0.07 -16.62
C ASP A 24 -5.48 0.63 -17.22
N ALA A 25 -4.42 0.71 -16.41
CA ALA A 25 -3.10 1.18 -16.84
C ALA A 25 -2.37 0.18 -17.76
N GLY A 26 -2.90 -1.03 -17.91
CA GLY A 26 -2.33 -2.09 -18.73
C GLY A 26 -0.91 -2.47 -18.27
N ARG A 27 0.06 -2.38 -19.18
CA ARG A 27 1.46 -2.75 -18.90
C ARG A 27 2.22 -1.70 -18.12
N GLU A 28 1.76 -0.45 -18.13
CA GLU A 28 2.43 0.64 -17.45
C GLU A 28 2.16 0.56 -15.95
N TRP A 29 3.20 0.80 -15.14
CA TRP A 29 3.06 1.05 -13.71
C TRP A 29 3.41 2.52 -13.45
N PRO A 30 2.40 3.41 -13.36
CA PRO A 30 2.66 4.82 -13.15
C PRO A 30 3.38 5.07 -11.82
N VAL A 31 4.37 5.97 -11.85
CA VAL A 31 5.07 6.45 -10.66
C VAL A 31 4.41 7.74 -10.19
N LEU A 32 3.92 7.74 -8.96
CA LEU A 32 3.47 8.94 -8.26
C LEU A 32 4.16 8.98 -6.90
N THR A 33 4.71 10.12 -6.54
CA THR A 33 5.37 10.34 -5.26
C THR A 33 5.07 11.75 -4.77
N ALA A 34 4.67 11.86 -3.51
CA ALA A 34 4.55 13.15 -2.84
C ALA A 34 5.91 13.69 -2.39
N GLU A 35 6.90 12.79 -2.29
CA GLU A 35 8.18 13.02 -1.63
C GLU A 35 9.35 12.80 -2.58
N VAL A 36 10.51 13.35 -2.19
CA VAL A 36 11.78 13.09 -2.84
C VAL A 36 12.12 11.61 -2.71
N THR A 37 12.42 10.95 -3.83
CA THR A 37 12.86 9.55 -3.85
C THR A 37 14.18 9.37 -3.08
N PRO A 38 14.18 8.77 -1.89
CA PRO A 38 15.38 8.60 -1.09
C PRO A 38 16.33 7.58 -1.73
N HIS A 39 17.58 7.60 -1.29
CA HIS A 39 18.52 6.52 -1.54
C HIS A 39 18.68 5.74 -0.25
N LEU A 40 18.02 4.59 -0.15
CA LEU A 40 18.12 3.73 1.02
C LEU A 40 19.19 2.66 0.82
N ASP A 41 19.99 2.49 1.86
CA ASP A 41 20.95 1.41 2.00
C ASP A 41 20.28 0.31 2.85
N PRO A 42 19.97 -0.86 2.26
CA PRO A 42 19.29 -1.94 2.97
C PRO A 42 19.99 -2.34 4.28
N GLN A 43 21.32 -2.25 4.36
CA GLN A 43 22.07 -2.63 5.56
C GLN A 43 21.82 -1.70 6.76
N ARG A 44 21.33 -0.49 6.51
CA ARG A 44 20.98 0.49 7.56
C ARG A 44 19.48 0.64 7.76
N TRP A 45 18.69 -0.01 6.93
CA TRP A 45 17.24 0.01 7.06
C TRP A 45 16.78 -0.97 8.14
N THR A 46 15.74 -0.56 8.87
CA THR A 46 15.09 -1.39 9.87
C THR A 46 13.57 -1.22 9.77
N MET A 47 12.85 -2.23 10.25
CA MET A 47 11.41 -2.24 10.41
C MET A 47 11.06 -2.30 11.89
N SER A 48 10.38 -1.30 12.41
CA SER A 48 9.93 -1.26 13.81
C SER A 48 8.41 -1.45 13.91
N VAL A 49 7.97 -2.22 14.89
CA VAL A 49 6.56 -2.29 15.30
C VAL A 49 6.48 -1.97 16.79
N ASP A 50 5.71 -0.94 17.13
CA ASP A 50 5.63 -0.37 18.48
C ASP A 50 4.22 0.19 18.79
N GLY A 51 4.08 0.91 19.90
CA GLY A 51 2.79 1.43 20.39
C GLY A 51 2.10 0.42 21.31
N LEU A 52 0.82 0.15 21.04
CA LEU A 52 -0.02 -0.79 21.81
C LEU A 52 0.30 -2.25 21.47
N VAL A 53 1.50 -2.69 21.85
CA VAL A 53 2.00 -4.07 21.71
C VAL A 53 2.70 -4.53 22.97
N ASP A 54 2.72 -5.84 23.22
CA ASP A 54 3.35 -6.43 24.40
C ASP A 54 4.88 -6.40 24.31
N THR A 55 5.41 -6.68 23.13
CA THR A 55 6.85 -6.76 22.86
C THR A 55 7.21 -5.92 21.63
N PRO A 56 7.43 -4.59 21.80
CA PRO A 56 7.91 -3.74 20.72
C PRO A 56 9.20 -4.30 20.13
N THR A 57 9.22 -4.48 18.81
CA THR A 57 10.30 -5.19 18.12
C THR A 57 10.80 -4.38 16.93
N THR A 58 12.10 -4.47 16.67
CA THR A 58 12.73 -3.89 15.46
C THR A 58 13.56 -4.96 14.78
N TRP A 59 13.32 -5.17 13.49
CA TRP A 59 14.06 -6.10 12.65
C TRP A 59 14.98 -5.34 11.69
N SER A 60 16.19 -5.84 11.51
CA SER A 60 17.08 -5.49 10.41
C SER A 60 16.55 -6.05 9.08
N TRP A 61 17.16 -5.61 7.98
CA TRP A 61 16.87 -6.15 6.64
C TRP A 61 16.99 -7.67 6.56
N ASP A 62 18.08 -8.22 7.09
CA ASP A 62 18.35 -9.66 7.05
C ASP A 62 17.36 -10.45 7.93
N GLU A 63 17.01 -9.92 9.10
CA GLU A 63 16.00 -10.53 9.98
C GLU A 63 14.61 -10.52 9.33
N MET A 64 14.22 -9.41 8.68
CA MET A 64 12.97 -9.36 7.90
C MET A 64 12.94 -10.40 6.79
N HIS A 65 14.07 -10.65 6.12
CA HIS A 65 14.17 -11.67 5.06
C HIS A 65 14.18 -13.10 5.59
N ALA A 66 14.50 -13.29 6.87
CA ALA A 66 14.46 -14.60 7.55
C ALA A 66 13.06 -14.97 8.07
N LEU A 67 12.13 -14.03 8.14
CA LEU A 67 10.74 -14.29 8.52
C LEU A 67 10.00 -15.09 7.43
N PRO A 68 8.90 -15.80 7.78
CA PRO A 68 8.07 -16.50 6.81
C PRO A 68 7.57 -15.58 5.70
N GLN A 69 8.00 -15.84 4.46
CA GLN A 69 7.60 -15.06 3.30
C GLN A 69 6.21 -15.45 2.80
N SER A 70 5.54 -14.48 2.18
CA SER A 70 4.24 -14.67 1.55
C SER A 70 4.08 -13.75 0.35
N ASP A 71 3.20 -14.15 -0.56
CA ASP A 71 2.96 -13.46 -1.81
C ASP A 71 1.55 -12.89 -1.88
N TYR A 72 1.40 -11.81 -2.65
CA TYR A 72 0.12 -11.29 -3.11
C TYR A 72 0.09 -11.25 -4.64
N GLU A 73 -1.00 -11.75 -5.23
CA GLU A 73 -1.29 -11.60 -6.64
C GLU A 73 -2.64 -10.90 -6.81
N GLY A 74 -2.66 -9.77 -7.52
CA GLY A 74 -3.89 -9.04 -7.77
C GLY A 74 -3.68 -7.61 -8.23
N PRO A 75 -4.75 -6.80 -8.24
CA PRO A 75 -4.66 -5.41 -8.66
C PRO A 75 -4.19 -4.45 -7.57
N ILE A 76 -3.75 -3.27 -7.99
CA ILE A 76 -3.60 -2.09 -7.13
C ILE A 76 -4.39 -0.93 -7.76
N HIS A 77 -4.93 -0.06 -6.92
CA HIS A 77 -5.81 1.03 -7.36
C HIS A 77 -5.28 2.37 -6.87
N CYS A 78 -5.05 3.32 -7.77
CA CYS A 78 -4.60 4.65 -7.43
C CYS A 78 -5.74 5.67 -7.45
N VAL A 79 -5.70 6.60 -6.51
CA VAL A 79 -6.63 7.72 -6.42
C VAL A 79 -6.61 8.65 -7.62
N THR A 80 -5.51 8.68 -8.37
CA THR A 80 -5.40 9.45 -9.62
C THR A 80 -5.96 8.65 -10.81
N THR A 81 -7.08 7.97 -10.58
CA THR A 81 -7.95 7.30 -11.56
C THR A 81 -7.41 6.06 -12.28
N TRP A 82 -6.25 5.50 -11.93
CA TRP A 82 -5.72 4.29 -12.58
C TRP A 82 -5.74 3.05 -11.70
N SER A 83 -5.94 1.88 -12.32
CA SER A 83 -5.78 0.56 -11.71
C SER A 83 -4.77 -0.25 -12.50
N LYS A 84 -3.93 -1.03 -11.80
CA LYS A 84 -2.99 -1.95 -12.44
C LYS A 84 -3.27 -3.37 -12.00
N PHE A 85 -3.50 -4.24 -12.97
CA PHE A 85 -3.86 -5.65 -12.76
C PHE A 85 -2.66 -6.59 -12.96
N GLY A 86 -2.79 -7.80 -12.41
CA GLY A 86 -1.82 -8.89 -12.59
C GLY A 86 -0.47 -8.59 -11.97
N MET A 87 -0.45 -7.78 -10.90
CA MET A 87 0.76 -7.54 -10.12
C MET A 87 1.02 -8.74 -9.23
N THR A 88 2.26 -9.20 -9.17
CA THR A 88 2.70 -10.11 -8.11
C THR A 88 3.64 -9.39 -7.16
N TRP A 89 3.55 -9.68 -5.88
CA TRP A 89 4.34 -9.06 -4.83
C TRP A 89 4.83 -10.14 -3.89
N SER A 90 6.08 -10.02 -3.42
CA SER A 90 6.62 -10.89 -2.37
C SER A 90 7.26 -10.08 -1.26
N GLY A 91 7.05 -10.56 -0.04
CA GLY A 91 7.46 -9.92 1.19
C GLY A 91 7.10 -10.75 2.40
N VAL A 92 6.82 -10.07 3.51
CA VAL A 92 6.29 -10.67 4.74
C VAL A 92 4.90 -10.09 5.01
N SER A 93 3.95 -10.96 5.34
CA SER A 93 2.62 -10.53 5.79
C SER A 93 2.74 -9.69 7.05
N VAL A 94 1.96 -8.62 7.14
CA VAL A 94 1.88 -7.81 8.37
C VAL A 94 1.38 -8.65 9.56
N ASP A 95 0.57 -9.69 9.32
CA ASP A 95 0.15 -10.63 10.38
C ASP A 95 1.34 -11.25 11.11
N VAL A 96 2.41 -11.63 10.38
CA VAL A 96 3.62 -12.23 10.97
C VAL A 96 4.28 -11.26 11.96
N LEU A 97 4.28 -9.97 11.64
CA LEU A 97 4.87 -8.95 12.51
C LEU A 97 3.98 -8.68 13.72
N LEU A 98 2.67 -8.60 13.52
CA LEU A 98 1.69 -8.37 14.58
C LEU A 98 1.64 -9.53 15.58
N ASP A 99 1.71 -10.77 15.10
CA ASP A 99 1.76 -11.96 15.95
C ASP A 99 3.06 -12.02 16.77
N ALA A 100 4.19 -11.59 16.18
CA ALA A 100 5.48 -11.59 16.87
C ALA A 100 5.57 -10.58 18.04
N VAL A 101 4.85 -9.46 17.94
CA VAL A 101 4.89 -8.40 18.96
C VAL A 101 3.80 -8.54 20.02
N GLY A 102 2.73 -9.29 19.75
CA GLY A 102 1.54 -9.38 20.61
C GLY A 102 0.77 -8.06 20.62
N VAL A 103 -0.32 -7.98 19.86
CA VAL A 103 -1.16 -6.77 19.80
C VAL A 103 -2.05 -6.67 21.03
N GLN A 104 -2.05 -5.52 21.72
CA GLN A 104 -2.92 -5.27 22.86
C GLN A 104 -4.38 -5.08 22.42
N ASP A 105 -5.34 -5.42 23.29
CA ASP A 105 -6.77 -5.42 22.98
C ASP A 105 -7.32 -4.02 22.62
N GLU A 106 -6.69 -2.97 23.15
CA GLU A 106 -7.06 -1.58 22.89
C GLU A 106 -6.59 -1.06 21.52
N ALA A 107 -5.71 -1.77 20.83
CA ALA A 107 -5.19 -1.34 19.54
C ALA A 107 -6.26 -1.41 18.44
N ALA A 108 -6.58 -0.27 17.84
CA ALA A 108 -7.59 -0.16 16.78
C ALA A 108 -7.05 0.37 15.45
N TYR A 109 -5.89 1.05 15.47
CA TYR A 109 -5.30 1.70 14.30
C TYR A 109 -3.79 1.44 14.21
N VAL A 110 -3.23 1.64 13.02
CA VAL A 110 -1.80 1.55 12.75
C VAL A 110 -1.35 2.74 11.92
N LEU A 111 -0.46 3.55 12.49
CA LEU A 111 0.21 4.62 11.79
C LEU A 111 1.49 4.07 11.14
N ALA A 112 1.48 3.96 9.81
CA ALA A 112 2.66 3.61 9.03
C ALA A 112 3.52 4.86 8.79
N THR A 113 4.82 4.76 9.03
CA THR A 113 5.78 5.85 8.83
C THR A 113 6.86 5.45 7.83
N SER A 114 7.15 6.36 6.90
CA SER A 114 8.24 6.25 5.91
C SER A 114 9.53 6.89 6.43
N THR A 115 10.67 6.48 5.88
CA THR A 115 11.97 7.13 6.07
C THR A 115 11.98 8.63 5.76
N THR A 116 11.07 9.09 4.89
CA THR A 116 11.00 10.46 4.37
C THR A 116 10.11 11.37 5.23
N GLY A 117 9.42 10.81 6.22
CA GLY A 117 8.48 11.51 7.08
C GLY A 117 7.02 11.37 6.68
N TYR A 118 6.71 10.82 5.50
CA TYR A 118 5.33 10.47 5.14
C TYR A 118 4.73 9.48 6.12
N THR A 119 3.47 9.75 6.46
CA THR A 119 2.65 8.87 7.28
C THR A 119 1.33 8.59 6.59
N THR A 120 0.76 7.42 6.89
CA THR A 120 -0.63 7.10 6.57
C THR A 120 -1.17 6.19 7.67
N ASN A 121 -2.42 6.40 8.06
CA ASN A 121 -3.06 5.64 9.11
C ASN A 121 -4.10 4.69 8.54
N LEU A 122 -4.22 3.51 9.14
CA LEU A 122 -5.20 2.51 8.75
C LEU A 122 -5.88 1.93 10.00
N PRO A 123 -7.19 1.62 9.95
CA PRO A 123 -7.78 0.71 10.91
C PRO A 123 -7.02 -0.62 10.91
N LEU A 124 -6.71 -1.15 12.09
CA LEU A 124 -5.92 -2.37 12.26
C LEU A 124 -6.53 -3.56 11.52
N GLU A 125 -7.86 -3.63 11.46
CA GLU A 125 -8.59 -4.68 10.75
C GLU A 125 -8.22 -4.80 9.26
N HIS A 126 -7.79 -3.71 8.61
CA HIS A 126 -7.37 -3.70 7.21
C HIS A 126 -5.91 -4.12 6.98
N LEU A 127 -5.18 -4.41 8.05
CA LEU A 127 -3.80 -4.90 7.99
C LEU A 127 -3.69 -6.37 8.43
N ARG A 128 -4.78 -6.97 8.90
CA ARG A 128 -4.82 -8.35 9.40
C ARG A 128 -5.53 -9.29 8.42
N GLY A 129 -5.34 -10.59 8.61
CA GLY A 129 -6.06 -11.62 7.87
C GLY A 129 -5.61 -11.75 6.41
N GLY A 130 -4.31 -11.57 6.15
CA GLY A 130 -3.73 -11.69 4.82
C GLY A 130 -4.08 -10.54 3.89
N GLN A 131 -4.26 -9.33 4.44
CA GLN A 131 -4.65 -8.14 3.69
C GLN A 131 -3.50 -7.14 3.46
N ALA A 132 -2.35 -7.32 4.12
CA ALA A 132 -1.25 -6.38 4.01
C ALA A 132 0.13 -7.04 4.13
N TRP A 133 1.12 -6.41 3.49
CA TRP A 133 2.50 -6.91 3.42
C TRP A 133 3.53 -5.80 3.58
N ILE A 134 4.67 -6.13 4.16
CA ILE A 134 5.93 -5.40 3.95
C ILE A 134 6.64 -6.07 2.77
N ALA A 135 6.61 -5.42 1.60
CA ALA A 135 7.02 -5.99 0.33
C ALA A 135 8.31 -5.38 -0.20
N TRP A 136 9.18 -6.20 -0.80
CA TRP A 136 10.47 -5.80 -1.39
C TRP A 136 10.65 -6.27 -2.85
N THR A 137 9.76 -7.12 -3.35
CA THR A 137 9.70 -7.44 -4.79
C THR A 137 8.32 -7.18 -5.38
N ALA A 138 8.31 -6.84 -6.66
CA ALA A 138 7.11 -6.83 -7.50
C ALA A 138 7.44 -7.43 -8.87
N ASP A 139 6.52 -8.23 -9.42
CA ASP A 139 6.65 -8.92 -10.71
C ASP A 139 7.98 -9.71 -10.84
N GLY A 140 8.35 -10.39 -9.76
CA GLY A 140 9.56 -11.22 -9.67
C GLY A 140 10.88 -10.44 -9.65
N LYS A 141 10.85 -9.12 -9.47
CA LYS A 141 12.03 -8.25 -9.43
C LYS A 141 12.06 -7.41 -8.16
N PRO A 142 13.26 -7.03 -7.67
CA PRO A 142 13.37 -6.04 -6.60
C PRO A 142 12.64 -4.74 -6.95
N LEU A 143 11.99 -4.13 -5.97
CA LEU A 143 11.34 -2.83 -6.16
C LEU A 143 12.36 -1.78 -6.62
N THR A 144 12.02 -1.04 -7.69
CA THR A 144 12.81 0.14 -8.05
C THR A 144 12.60 1.23 -7.01
N ARG A 145 13.56 2.15 -6.90
CA ARG A 145 13.50 3.27 -5.94
C ARG A 145 12.20 4.06 -6.09
N GLU A 146 11.80 4.36 -7.31
CA GLU A 146 10.60 5.12 -7.65
C GLU A 146 9.31 4.42 -7.19
N HIS A 147 9.30 3.10 -7.16
CA HIS A 147 8.16 2.28 -6.71
C HIS A 147 8.18 1.94 -5.22
N GLY A 148 9.11 2.55 -4.46
CA GLY A 148 9.25 2.35 -3.02
C GLY A 148 10.40 1.44 -2.62
N GLY A 149 11.29 1.10 -3.56
CA GLY A 149 12.44 0.27 -3.28
C GLY A 149 13.37 0.87 -2.23
N PRO A 150 13.96 0.05 -1.35
CA PRO A 150 13.95 -1.41 -1.40
C PRO A 150 12.70 -2.06 -0.77
N VAL A 151 11.84 -1.30 -0.10
CA VAL A 151 10.73 -1.87 0.69
C VAL A 151 9.58 -0.89 0.88
N ARG A 152 8.36 -1.41 0.87
CA ARG A 152 7.14 -0.64 1.11
C ARG A 152 6.08 -1.44 1.85
N LEU A 153 5.15 -0.72 2.46
CA LEU A 153 3.86 -1.28 2.85
C LEU A 153 3.01 -1.48 1.58
N LEU A 154 2.28 -2.59 1.52
CA LEU A 154 1.30 -2.93 0.52
C LEU A 154 -0.03 -3.27 1.19
N VAL A 155 -1.09 -2.53 0.84
CA VAL A 155 -2.49 -2.73 1.25
C VAL A 155 -3.34 -2.62 -0.02
N PRO A 156 -3.49 -3.70 -0.79
CA PRO A 156 -3.89 -3.62 -2.19
C PRO A 156 -5.38 -3.36 -2.40
N HIS A 157 -6.22 -3.64 -1.40
CA HIS A 157 -7.67 -3.39 -1.46
C HIS A 157 -8.06 -1.93 -1.19
N LEU A 158 -7.15 -1.09 -0.71
CA LEU A 158 -7.37 0.34 -0.53
C LEU A 158 -6.63 1.14 -1.61
N TYR A 159 -6.96 2.42 -1.73
CA TYR A 159 -6.23 3.30 -2.61
C TYR A 159 -4.75 3.36 -2.23
N PHE A 160 -3.90 3.36 -3.27
CA PHE A 160 -2.48 3.03 -3.15
C PHE A 160 -1.64 4.06 -2.37
N TRP A 161 -2.21 5.20 -1.97
CA TRP A 161 -1.55 6.11 -1.03
C TRP A 161 -1.43 5.49 0.37
N LYS A 162 -2.36 4.60 0.75
CA LYS A 162 -2.30 3.81 1.99
C LYS A 162 -1.14 2.82 2.03
N SER A 163 -0.61 2.46 0.85
CA SER A 163 0.56 1.59 0.70
C SER A 163 1.86 2.41 0.77
N ALA A 164 2.26 2.85 1.96
CA ALA A 164 3.41 3.73 2.18
C ALA A 164 4.72 3.17 1.59
N LYS A 165 5.41 3.97 0.77
CA LYS A 165 6.75 3.66 0.26
C LYS A 165 7.80 3.83 1.35
N TRP A 166 8.91 3.10 1.26
CA TRP A 166 10.08 3.25 2.13
C TRP A 166 9.73 3.18 3.63
N VAL A 167 8.77 2.30 3.95
CA VAL A 167 8.23 2.14 5.31
C VAL A 167 9.34 1.71 6.27
N THR A 168 9.32 2.26 7.48
CA THR A 168 10.28 1.96 8.56
C THR A 168 9.59 1.64 9.87
N ARG A 169 8.33 2.04 10.07
CA ARG A 169 7.60 1.80 11.31
C ARG A 169 6.11 1.59 11.11
N LEU A 170 5.52 0.69 11.89
CA LEU A 170 4.09 0.60 12.16
C LEU A 170 3.87 0.84 13.66
N THR A 171 3.16 1.90 14.01
CA THR A 171 2.82 2.22 15.42
C THR A 171 1.35 1.92 15.68
N LEU A 172 1.06 1.03 16.62
CA LEU A 172 -0.30 0.67 17.00
C LEU A 172 -0.90 1.72 17.94
N LEU A 173 -2.12 2.16 17.64
CA LEU A 173 -2.81 3.26 18.30
C LEU A 173 -4.24 2.85 18.72
N GLU A 174 -4.74 3.45 19.80
CA GLU A 174 -6.12 3.26 20.29
C GLU A 174 -7.13 4.03 19.44
N HIS A 175 -6.71 5.18 18.91
CA HIS A 175 -7.57 6.11 18.19
C HIS A 175 -7.00 6.45 16.84
N ASP A 176 -7.90 6.84 15.93
CA ASP A 176 -7.50 7.34 14.62
C ASP A 176 -6.61 8.57 14.75
N GLN A 177 -5.53 8.59 13.99
CA GLN A 177 -4.64 9.73 13.84
C GLN A 177 -4.35 9.91 12.36
N GLN A 178 -4.86 11.00 11.77
CA GLN A 178 -4.67 11.28 10.36
C GLN A 178 -3.17 11.37 9.98
N GLY A 179 -2.83 10.72 8.87
CA GLY A 179 -1.52 10.78 8.24
C GLY A 179 -1.42 11.94 7.24
N PHE A 180 -0.42 11.88 6.36
CA PHE A 180 -0.09 12.97 5.45
C PHE A 180 -1.22 13.33 4.49
N TRP A 181 -1.81 12.38 3.77
CA TRP A 181 -2.86 12.73 2.79
C TRP A 181 -4.21 12.97 3.46
N GLU A 182 -4.47 12.29 4.57
CA GLU A 182 -5.70 12.39 5.35
C GLU A 182 -5.88 13.81 5.90
N VAL A 183 -4.82 14.41 6.49
CA VAL A 183 -4.86 15.82 6.91
C VAL A 183 -4.95 16.80 5.72
N ASN A 184 -4.58 16.36 4.51
CA ASN A 184 -4.65 17.14 3.28
C ASN A 184 -5.94 16.89 2.49
N GLY A 185 -6.99 16.37 3.14
CA GLY A 185 -8.34 16.27 2.58
C GLY A 185 -8.62 14.98 1.81
N TYR A 186 -7.71 14.01 1.82
CA TYR A 186 -8.01 12.65 1.32
C TYR A 186 -8.80 11.88 2.38
N HIS A 187 -9.59 10.90 1.92
CA HIS A 187 -10.45 10.12 2.80
C HIS A 187 -9.65 9.27 3.81
N ASP A 188 -10.15 9.11 5.04
CA ASP A 188 -9.45 8.39 6.11
C ASP A 188 -9.28 6.89 5.83
N LEU A 189 -10.27 6.20 5.23
CA LEU A 189 -10.13 4.81 4.78
C LEU A 189 -9.53 4.67 3.35
N GLY A 190 -10.17 5.26 2.34
CA GLY A 190 -9.67 5.20 0.96
C GLY A 190 -10.10 3.95 0.17
N ASP A 191 -11.33 3.47 0.33
CA ASP A 191 -11.86 2.34 -0.44
C ASP A 191 -12.13 2.72 -1.92
N PRO A 192 -11.46 2.07 -2.90
CA PRO A 192 -11.64 2.36 -4.32
C PRO A 192 -13.02 1.99 -4.86
N TRP A 193 -13.69 0.99 -4.31
CA TRP A 193 -15.00 0.53 -4.77
C TRP A 193 -16.13 1.45 -4.33
N ARG A 194 -15.90 2.17 -3.23
CA ARG A 194 -16.82 3.17 -2.69
C ARG A 194 -16.49 4.59 -3.14
N GLU A 195 -15.51 4.74 -4.03
CA GLU A 195 -15.01 6.03 -4.51
C GLU A 195 -14.58 6.99 -3.39
N GLN A 196 -14.11 6.46 -2.26
CA GLN A 196 -13.64 7.24 -1.12
C GLN A 196 -12.30 7.90 -1.42
N ARG A 197 -12.29 9.01 -2.16
CA ARG A 197 -11.07 9.71 -2.59
C ARG A 197 -10.73 10.83 -1.61
N TYR A 198 -11.74 11.58 -1.18
CA TYR A 198 -11.62 12.79 -0.38
C TYR A 198 -12.53 12.75 0.85
N GLN A 199 -12.26 13.65 1.79
CA GLN A 199 -13.10 13.83 2.96
C GLN A 199 -14.53 14.21 2.55
N GLY A 200 -15.52 13.48 3.08
CA GLY A 200 -16.95 13.69 2.79
C GLY A 200 -17.54 12.83 1.68
N ASP A 201 -16.73 11.98 1.01
CA ASP A 201 -17.20 10.95 0.08
C ASP A 201 -17.91 9.77 0.79
#